data_AF-W7W8M1-F1
#
_entry.id   AF-W7W8M1-F1
#
_cell.length_a   1.000
_cell.length_b   1.000
_cell.length_c   1.000
_cell.angle_alpha   90.00
_cell.angle_beta   90.00
_cell.angle_gamma   90.00
#
_symmetry.space_group_name_H-M   'P 1'
#
loop_
_entity.id
_entity.type
_entity.pdbx_description
1 polymer ?
#
loop_
_entity_poly.entity_id
_entity_poly.type
_entity_poly.pdbx_seq_one_letter_code
_entity_poly.pdbx_strand_id
1 'polypeptide(L)'
;MSTTFTRLQLATRIHFTLLRTLGEGIDVARMLRQRHYAEEVASVCRSLSDYALHELADRFEDATAAEDIKIHMEVAAREARAALAQIPRRAPVAQQELAWSQDTSGFGLSRPLQALDTALPAPARISRFSPSNWLGIGRDRQDSAAP
;
A
#
# COMPACT_ATOMS: atom_id res chain seq x y z
N MET A 1 -3.12 -4.98 -25.17
CA MET A 1 -4.29 -5.44 -24.39
C MET A 1 -3.80 -6.51 -23.43
N SER A 2 -3.61 -6.17 -22.15
CA SER A 2 -3.09 -7.12 -21.15
C SER A 2 -4.23 -8.00 -20.67
N THR A 3 -4.37 -9.19 -21.24
CA THR A 3 -5.25 -10.23 -20.69
C THR A 3 -4.62 -10.72 -19.40
N THR A 4 -5.28 -10.48 -18.27
CA THR A 4 -4.84 -10.96 -16.95
C THR A 4 -5.05 -12.48 -16.87
N PHE A 5 -3.96 -13.25 -16.93
CA PHE A 5 -4.00 -14.70 -16.78
C PHE A 5 -3.87 -15.11 -15.32
N THR A 6 -4.53 -16.20 -14.94
CA THR A 6 -4.33 -16.79 -13.60
C THR A 6 -3.01 -17.54 -13.53
N ARG A 7 -2.46 -17.69 -12.32
CA ARG A 7 -1.20 -18.41 -12.09
C ARG A 7 -1.24 -19.85 -12.61
N LEU A 8 -2.37 -20.54 -12.44
CA LEU A 8 -2.59 -21.88 -12.99
C LEU A 8 -2.55 -21.88 -14.53
N GLN A 9 -3.18 -20.91 -15.18
CA GLN A 9 -3.16 -20.81 -16.65
C GLN A 9 -1.75 -20.57 -17.18
N LEU A 10 -0.97 -19.73 -16.49
CA LEU A 10 0.43 -19.48 -16.83
C LEU A 10 1.28 -20.75 -16.69
N ALA A 11 1.15 -21.47 -15.57
CA ALA A 11 1.87 -22.74 -15.36
C ALA A 11 1.55 -23.78 -16.44
N THR A 12 0.27 -23.93 -16.79
CA THR A 12 -0.16 -24.84 -17.86
C THR A 12 0.38 -24.43 -19.23
N ARG A 13 0.42 -23.12 -19.54
CA ARG A 13 1.02 -22.62 -20.79
C ARG A 13 2.52 -22.88 -20.83
N ILE A 14 3.24 -22.67 -19.73
CA ILE A 14 4.68 -22.97 -19.65
C ILE A 14 4.91 -24.47 -19.90
N HIS A 15 4.12 -25.35 -19.25
CA HIS A 15 4.19 -26.79 -19.45
C HIS A 15 4.06 -27.19 -20.92
N PHE A 16 3.01 -26.74 -21.62
CA PHE A 16 2.83 -27.11 -23.03
C PHE A 16 3.86 -26.47 -23.96
N THR A 17 4.37 -25.29 -23.60
CA THR A 17 5.44 -24.66 -24.40
C THR A 17 6.72 -25.45 -24.28
N LEU A 18 7.11 -25.87 -23.07
CA LEU A 18 8.28 -26.71 -22.83
C LEU A 18 8.14 -28.10 -23.48
N LEU A 19 6.95 -28.70 -23.37
CA LEU A 19 6.65 -29.98 -24.01
C LEU A 19 6.82 -29.91 -25.54
N ARG A 20 6.49 -28.76 -26.15
CA ARG A 20 6.66 -28.54 -27.58
C ARG A 20 8.11 -28.29 -27.99
N THR A 21 8.88 -27.57 -27.17
CA THR A 21 10.25 -27.15 -27.54
C THR A 21 11.30 -28.19 -27.19
N LEU A 22 11.18 -28.84 -26.04
CA LEU A 22 12.16 -29.80 -25.51
C LEU A 22 11.67 -31.25 -25.56
N GLY A 23 10.37 -31.47 -25.77
CA GLY A 23 9.75 -32.80 -25.66
C GLY A 23 9.48 -33.25 -24.23
N GLU A 24 9.90 -32.46 -23.23
CA GLU A 24 9.73 -32.74 -21.81
C GLU A 24 8.92 -31.63 -21.14
N GLY A 25 7.91 -32.02 -20.37
CA GLY A 25 7.04 -31.11 -19.62
C GLY A 25 7.45 -31.00 -18.16
N ILE A 26 6.89 -30.00 -17.48
CA ILE A 26 7.07 -29.79 -16.03
C ILE A 26 5.90 -30.35 -15.23
N ASP A 27 6.11 -30.61 -13.94
CA ASP A 27 5.02 -30.92 -13.02
C ASP A 27 4.33 -29.62 -12.54
N VAL A 28 3.17 -29.32 -13.13
CA VAL A 28 2.37 -28.13 -12.82
C VAL A 28 1.93 -28.11 -11.36
N ALA A 29 1.56 -29.26 -10.79
CA ALA A 29 1.10 -29.33 -9.41
C ALA A 29 2.26 -29.03 -8.44
N ARG A 30 3.46 -29.53 -8.74
CA ARG A 30 4.67 -29.22 -7.99
C ARG A 30 5.05 -27.75 -8.12
N MET A 31 4.97 -27.17 -9.32
CA MET A 31 5.24 -25.74 -9.60
C MET A 31 4.33 -24.79 -8.80
N LEU A 32 3.07 -25.16 -8.60
CA LEU A 32 2.14 -24.34 -7.82
C LEU A 32 2.34 -24.47 -6.30
N ARG A 33 2.90 -25.59 -5.82
CA ARG A 33 3.09 -25.84 -4.38
C ARG A 33 4.47 -25.45 -3.87
N GLN A 34 5.50 -25.69 -4.66
CA GLN A 34 6.90 -25.55 -4.25
C GLN A 34 7.53 -24.36 -4.95
N ARG A 35 7.80 -23.30 -4.17
CA ARG A 35 8.44 -22.08 -4.69
C ARG A 35 9.79 -22.35 -5.33
N HIS A 36 10.64 -23.17 -4.70
CA HIS A 36 11.95 -23.52 -5.24
C HIS A 36 11.87 -24.20 -6.61
N TYR A 37 10.93 -25.13 -6.78
CA TYR A 37 10.73 -25.79 -8.08
C TYR A 37 10.26 -24.80 -9.16
N ALA A 38 9.43 -23.82 -8.78
CA ALA A 38 9.02 -22.77 -9.72
C ALA A 38 10.18 -21.84 -10.12
N GLU A 39 11.06 -21.50 -9.17
CA GLU A 39 12.27 -20.69 -9.42
C GLU A 39 13.25 -21.43 -10.36
N GLU A 40 13.44 -22.73 -10.17
CA GLU A 40 14.24 -23.57 -11.08
C GLU A 40 13.65 -23.60 -12.48
N VAL A 41 12.33 -23.83 -12.61
CA VAL A 41 11.65 -23.81 -13.91
C VAL A 41 11.78 -22.45 -14.58
N ALA A 42 11.58 -21.34 -13.85
CA ALA A 42 11.73 -20.00 -14.39
C ALA A 42 13.18 -19.73 -14.87
N SER A 43 14.18 -20.19 -14.11
CA SER A 43 15.59 -20.10 -14.50
C SER A 43 15.89 -20.88 -15.79
N VAL A 44 15.33 -22.08 -15.94
CA VAL A 44 15.42 -22.86 -17.18
C VAL A 44 14.75 -22.13 -18.33
N CYS A 45 13.54 -21.61 -18.14
CA CYS A 45 12.83 -20.83 -19.17
C CYS A 45 13.65 -19.62 -19.65
N ARG A 46 14.34 -18.94 -18.74
CA ARG A 46 15.23 -17.81 -19.05
C ARG A 46 16.54 -18.22 -19.74
N SER A 47 16.96 -19.46 -19.57
CA SER A 47 18.17 -19.97 -20.23
C SER A 47 17.89 -20.39 -21.69
N LEU A 48 16.63 -20.60 -22.04
CA LEU A 48 16.21 -20.93 -23.41
C LEU A 48 16.17 -19.67 -24.29
N SER A 49 16.41 -19.83 -25.59
CA SER A 49 16.42 -18.71 -26.55
C SER A 49 15.02 -18.24 -27.00
N ASP A 50 13.94 -18.77 -26.43
CA ASP A 50 12.56 -18.48 -26.83
C ASP A 50 11.95 -17.35 -25.99
N TYR A 51 11.86 -16.15 -26.56
CA TYR A 51 11.30 -14.96 -25.90
C TYR A 51 9.89 -15.16 -25.31
N ALA A 52 9.05 -16.01 -25.92
CA ALA A 52 7.71 -16.26 -25.39
C ALA A 52 7.75 -16.99 -24.04
N LEU A 53 8.76 -17.85 -23.83
CA LEU A 53 9.00 -18.54 -22.55
C LEU A 53 9.48 -17.56 -21.47
N HIS A 54 10.34 -16.59 -21.82
CA HIS A 54 10.74 -15.52 -20.89
C HIS A 54 9.53 -14.74 -20.41
N GLU A 55 8.69 -14.25 -21.33
CA GLU A 55 7.51 -13.46 -20.99
C GLU A 55 6.47 -14.26 -20.18
N LEU A 56 6.40 -15.59 -20.37
CA LEU A 56 5.54 -16.45 -19.57
C LEU A 56 6.10 -16.66 -18.16
N ALA A 57 7.41 -16.84 -18.02
CA ALA A 57 8.08 -16.99 -16.73
C ALA A 57 7.94 -15.72 -15.88
N ASP A 58 8.19 -14.54 -16.47
CA ASP A 58 8.06 -13.26 -15.77
C ASP A 58 6.62 -13.01 -15.32
N ARG A 59 5.64 -13.25 -16.20
CA ARG A 59 4.22 -13.15 -15.83
C ARG A 59 3.82 -14.14 -14.72
N PHE A 60 4.41 -15.32 -14.71
CA PHE A 60 4.17 -16.30 -13.66
C PHE A 60 4.73 -15.82 -12.32
N GLU A 61 5.94 -15.27 -12.30
CA GLU A 61 6.55 -14.69 -11.10
C GLU A 61 5.71 -13.50 -10.58
N ASP A 62 5.28 -12.61 -11.46
CA ASP A 62 4.38 -11.49 -11.09
C ASP A 62 3.06 -12.01 -10.48
N ALA A 63 2.48 -13.06 -11.07
CA ALA A 63 1.26 -13.67 -10.57
C ALA A 63 1.47 -14.34 -9.20
N THR A 64 2.62 -14.99 -8.98
CA THR A 64 2.97 -15.56 -7.66
C THR A 64 3.17 -14.48 -6.61
N ALA A 65 3.92 -13.42 -6.93
CA ALA A 65 4.15 -12.31 -6.01
C ALA A 65 2.84 -11.62 -5.64
N ALA A 66 1.94 -11.43 -6.61
CA ALA A 66 0.63 -10.85 -6.37
C ALA A 66 -0.25 -11.72 -5.44
N GLU A 67 -0.19 -13.06 -5.55
CA GLU A 67 -0.88 -13.97 -4.63
C GLU A 67 -0.27 -13.94 -3.23
N ASP A 68 1.07 -13.97 -3.12
CA ASP A 68 1.78 -13.92 -1.85
C ASP A 68 1.46 -12.61 -1.10
N ILE A 69 1.47 -11.47 -1.80
CA ILE A 69 1.11 -10.16 -1.22
C ILE A 69 -0.33 -10.18 -0.68
N LYS A 70 -1.28 -10.78 -1.43
CA LYS A 70 -2.67 -10.89 -0.96
C LYS A 70 -2.76 -11.72 0.31
N ILE A 71 -2.10 -12.88 0.34
CA ILE A 71 -2.09 -13.77 1.52
C ILE A 71 -1.50 -13.03 2.72
N HIS A 72 -0.33 -12.40 2.55
CA HIS A 72 0.31 -11.64 3.63
C HIS A 72 -0.53 -10.47 4.11
N MET A 73 -1.19 -9.74 3.20
CA MET A 73 -2.10 -8.65 3.55
C MET A 73 -3.30 -9.15 4.36
N GLU A 74 -3.89 -10.30 3.99
CA GLU A 74 -4.99 -10.90 4.73
C GLU A 74 -4.57 -11.37 6.13
N VAL A 75 -3.39 -11.98 6.24
CA VAL A 75 -2.81 -12.38 7.53
C VAL A 75 -2.57 -11.15 8.40
N ALA A 76 -1.92 -10.11 7.87
CA ALA A 76 -1.67 -8.86 8.58
C ALA A 76 -2.99 -8.18 9.00
N ALA A 77 -4.01 -8.18 8.14
CA ALA A 77 -5.32 -7.64 8.48
C ALA A 77 -6.01 -8.45 9.60
N ARG A 78 -5.85 -9.78 9.61
CA ARG A 78 -6.38 -10.65 10.66
C ARG A 78 -5.68 -10.40 11.99
N GLU A 79 -4.37 -10.27 11.98
CA GLU A 79 -3.57 -9.94 13.16
C GLU A 79 -3.92 -8.55 13.70
N ALA A 80 -4.06 -7.54 12.82
CA ALA A 80 -4.49 -6.20 13.21
C ALA A 80 -5.87 -6.20 13.88
N ARG A 81 -6.84 -6.97 13.35
CA ARG A 81 -8.17 -7.14 13.96
C ARG A 81 -8.09 -7.83 15.32
N ALA A 82 -7.26 -8.87 15.45
CA ALA A 82 -7.05 -9.57 16.71
C ALA A 82 -6.41 -8.64 17.76
N ALA A 83 -5.43 -7.82 17.36
CA ALA A 83 -4.79 -6.83 18.22
C ALA A 83 -5.80 -5.77 18.69
N LEU A 84 -6.63 -5.22 17.79
CA LEU A 84 -7.67 -4.25 18.13
C LEU A 84 -8.72 -4.83 19.11
N ALA A 85 -9.03 -6.13 19.02
CA ALA A 85 -9.96 -6.78 19.94
C ALA A 85 -9.39 -6.94 21.37
N GLN A 86 -8.07 -6.97 21.52
CA GLN A 86 -7.40 -7.07 22.82
C GLN A 86 -7.19 -5.71 23.50
N ILE A 87 -7.34 -4.61 22.77
CA ILE A 87 -7.30 -3.27 23.37
C ILE A 87 -8.52 -3.14 24.29
N PRO A 88 -8.33 -2.91 25.60
CA PRO A 88 -9.46 -2.69 26.50
C PRO A 88 -10.26 -1.49 25.96
N ARG A 89 -11.51 -1.74 25.56
CA ARG A 89 -12.42 -0.66 25.16
C ARG A 89 -12.58 0.25 26.36
N ARG A 90 -11.92 1.41 26.31
CA ARG A 90 -12.16 2.49 27.26
C ARG A 90 -13.66 2.77 27.20
N ALA A 91 -14.36 2.57 28.31
CA ALA A 91 -15.73 3.06 28.45
C ALA A 91 -15.76 4.50 27.94
N PRO A 92 -16.85 4.97 27.30
CA PRO A 92 -16.92 6.36 26.85
C PRO A 92 -16.70 7.24 28.08
N VAL A 93 -15.47 7.74 28.22
CA VAL A 93 -15.11 8.75 29.19
C VAL A 93 -15.86 9.95 28.65
N ALA A 94 -17.00 10.28 29.26
CA ALA A 94 -17.52 11.63 29.24
C ALA A 94 -16.30 12.53 29.38
N GLN A 95 -16.07 13.42 28.41
CA GLN A 95 -14.94 14.34 28.35
C GLN A 95 -14.89 15.14 29.66
N GLN A 96 -14.36 14.54 30.72
CA GLN A 96 -14.07 15.22 31.94
C GLN A 96 -12.83 16.01 31.60
N GLU A 97 -13.06 17.26 31.20
CA GLU A 97 -12.05 18.30 31.27
C GLU A 97 -11.30 18.12 32.59
N LEU A 98 -10.06 17.69 32.47
CA LEU A 98 -9.17 17.53 33.60
C LEU A 98 -9.05 18.90 34.25
N ALA A 99 -9.44 19.03 35.52
CA ALA A 99 -9.37 20.28 36.27
C ALA A 99 -7.97 20.94 36.23
N TRP A 100 -6.91 20.17 35.99
CA TRP A 100 -5.53 20.66 35.84
C TRP A 100 -5.26 21.37 34.50
N SER A 101 -6.13 21.21 33.49
CA SER A 101 -6.05 21.95 32.23
C SER A 101 -6.67 23.36 32.32
N GLN A 102 -7.36 23.66 33.43
CA GLN A 102 -7.96 24.97 33.66
C GLN A 102 -7.11 25.85 34.61
N ASP A 103 -6.16 25.28 35.34
CA ASP A 103 -5.30 26.05 36.24
C ASP A 103 -3.96 26.40 35.58
N THR A 104 -4.03 27.23 34.54
CA THR A 104 -2.87 28.01 34.08
C THR A 104 -2.87 29.40 34.73
N SER A 105 -3.17 29.44 36.03
CA SER A 105 -2.92 30.62 36.86
C SER A 105 -1.41 30.74 37.12
N GLY A 106 -0.69 31.50 36.29
CA GLY A 106 0.72 31.80 36.58
C GLY A 106 1.58 32.40 35.48
N PHE A 107 1.15 32.39 34.21
CA PHE A 107 1.81 33.15 33.16
C PHE A 107 0.76 33.93 32.38
N GLY A 108 0.76 35.25 32.58
CA GLY A 108 -0.28 36.18 32.12
C GLY A 108 -0.40 36.30 30.61
N LEU A 109 -1.01 35.30 29.97
CA LEU A 109 -1.41 35.34 28.56
C LEU A 109 -2.88 34.91 28.44
N SER A 110 -3.73 35.94 28.42
CA SER A 110 -4.97 36.06 27.64
C SER A 110 -6.15 35.14 28.00
N ARG A 111 -7.11 35.69 28.74
CA ARG A 111 -8.54 35.36 28.56
C ARG A 111 -8.97 35.80 27.16
N PRO A 112 -9.68 34.99 26.35
CA PRO A 112 -10.30 35.51 25.14
C PRO A 112 -11.38 36.53 25.52
N LEU A 113 -11.24 37.74 24.99
CA LEU A 113 -12.11 38.89 25.19
C LEU A 113 -13.49 38.62 24.54
N GLN A 114 -14.45 38.11 25.29
CA GLN A 114 -15.87 38.04 24.88
C GLN A 114 -16.61 39.27 25.37
N ALA A 115 -16.18 40.45 24.91
CA ALA A 115 -16.96 41.68 24.92
C ALA A 115 -16.14 42.77 24.25
N LEU A 116 -16.34 42.99 22.95
CA LEU A 116 -16.49 44.31 22.35
C LEU A 116 -16.82 44.14 20.86
N ASP A 117 -18.13 44.01 20.62
CA ASP A 117 -18.73 44.25 19.32
C ASP A 117 -18.87 45.77 19.13
N THR A 118 -17.78 46.48 18.81
CA THR A 118 -17.84 47.78 18.13
C THR A 118 -16.47 48.22 17.61
N ALA A 119 -16.47 48.67 16.36
CA ALA A 119 -15.43 49.45 15.64
C ALA A 119 -14.26 48.69 14.95
N LEU A 120 -14.36 48.67 13.61
CA LEU A 120 -13.33 48.48 12.57
C LEU A 120 -12.10 49.42 12.73
N PRO A 121 -11.00 49.33 11.93
CA PRO A 121 -10.61 48.39 10.87
C PRO A 121 -9.20 47.74 11.04
N ALA A 122 -8.85 46.82 10.13
CA ALA A 122 -7.60 46.04 10.03
C ALA A 122 -6.30 46.88 9.92
N PRO A 123 -5.09 46.33 10.21
CA PRO A 123 -4.41 45.55 9.18
C PRO A 123 -3.47 44.39 9.65
N ALA A 124 -3.17 43.56 8.65
CA ALA A 124 -1.93 42.81 8.42
C ALA A 124 -1.66 41.47 9.16
N ARG A 125 -1.47 40.47 8.30
CA ARG A 125 -1.07 39.06 8.45
C ARG A 125 0.15 38.89 9.36
N ILE A 126 0.35 37.73 10.00
CA ILE A 126 1.11 36.59 9.44
C ILE A 126 0.58 35.27 10.03
N SER A 127 -0.07 34.45 9.19
CA SER A 127 -0.38 33.06 9.51
C SER A 127 0.87 32.19 9.28
N ARG A 128 1.69 31.98 10.32
CA ARG A 128 2.65 30.88 10.32
C ARG A 128 2.03 29.72 11.07
N PHE A 129 1.27 28.92 10.31
CA PHE A 129 1.08 27.47 10.42
C PHE A 129 -0.31 27.13 9.87
N SER A 130 -0.35 26.34 8.80
CA SER A 130 -1.57 25.75 8.25
C SER A 130 -1.34 24.24 8.12
N PRO A 131 -2.06 23.39 8.89
CA PRO A 131 -1.86 21.94 8.87
C PRO A 131 -2.39 21.26 7.59
N SER A 132 -3.17 21.98 6.78
CA SER A 132 -3.89 21.43 5.62
C SER A 132 -2.98 21.00 4.46
N ASN A 133 -1.68 21.31 4.51
CA ASN A 133 -0.71 20.89 3.50
C ASN A 133 -0.28 19.42 3.61
N TRP A 134 -0.65 18.71 4.69
CA TRP A 134 -0.23 17.32 4.92
C TRP A 134 -1.17 16.29 4.29
N LEU A 135 -2.38 16.70 3.90
CA LEU A 135 -3.42 15.80 3.35
C LEU A 135 -3.66 16.00 1.85
N GLY A 136 -2.83 16.79 1.17
CA GLY A 136 -2.91 17.05 -0.27
C GLY A 136 -2.01 16.13 -1.09
N ILE A 137 -2.57 14.97 -1.44
CA ILE A 137 -2.12 14.09 -2.53
C ILE A 137 -1.74 14.90 -3.79
N GLY A 138 -0.72 14.44 -4.50
CA GLY A 138 -0.18 15.06 -5.71
C GLY A 138 -1.09 15.05 -6.94
N ARG A 139 -0.90 16.11 -7.75
CA ARG A 139 -1.21 16.30 -9.19
C ARG A 139 -0.85 17.77 -9.46
N ASP A 140 -0.13 18.21 -10.49
CA ASP A 140 0.03 17.71 -11.85
C ASP A 140 1.38 18.18 -12.45
N ARG A 141 1.83 17.38 -13.40
CA ARG A 141 2.82 17.60 -14.46
C ARG A 141 2.77 19.00 -15.07
N GLN A 142 3.94 19.64 -15.25
CA GLN A 142 4.20 20.51 -16.41
C GLN A 142 5.61 20.25 -16.95
N ASP A 143 5.65 19.44 -18.02
CA ASP A 143 6.60 19.62 -19.11
C ASP A 143 6.45 21.04 -19.68
N SER A 144 7.55 21.72 -20.01
CA SER A 144 7.84 22.22 -21.37
C SER A 144 8.87 23.37 -21.39
N ALA A 145 10.01 23.07 -22.04
CA ALA A 145 10.73 23.87 -23.01
C ALA A 145 11.22 25.29 -22.66
N ALA A 146 12.55 25.40 -22.59
CA ALA A 146 13.34 26.56 -22.99
C ALA A 146 13.11 26.92 -24.47
N PRO A 147 13.36 28.18 -24.85
CA PRO A 147 14.67 28.46 -25.48
C PRO A 147 15.48 29.56 -24.79
#